data_AF-A0A0F3GSH6-F1
#
_entry.id   AF-A0A0F3GSH6-F1
#
_cell.length_a   1.000
_cell.length_b   1.000
_cell.length_c   1.000
_cell.angle_alpha   90.00
_cell.angle_beta   90.00
_cell.angle_gamma   90.00
#
_symmetry.space_group_name_H-M   'P 1'
#
loop_
_entity.id
_entity.type
_entity.pdbx_description
1 polymer ?
#
loop_
_entity_poly.entity_id
_entity_poly.type
_entity_poly.pdbx_seq_one_letter_code
_entity_poly.pdbx_strand_id
1 'polypeptide(L)'
;MCKGADYVIVDDHVGLGGTIANLRGYIEYNGGRVIAVSTLTESRDGRKLALRPETLEALEKKYGQELDEFWRGSFGHAIATLTEAEGGNLLRQSSFDVIRTRMAKAAEQARGRGLSTVEISRGKTQSSVEPSQLQC
;
A
#
# COMPACT_ATOMS: atom_id res chain seq x y z
N MET A 1 16.18 7.95 -3.00
CA MET A 1 15.89 6.93 -4.04
C MET A 1 16.51 7.37 -5.35
N CYS A 2 17.24 6.49 -6.04
CA CYS A 2 17.70 6.71 -7.40
C CYS A 2 16.52 6.57 -8.37
N LYS A 3 16.18 7.64 -9.09
CA LYS A 3 15.11 7.64 -10.08
C LYS A 3 15.48 6.73 -11.25
N GLY A 4 14.51 5.95 -11.73
CA GLY A 4 14.69 5.01 -12.84
C GLY A 4 15.41 3.72 -12.48
N ALA A 5 15.91 3.57 -11.25
CA ALA A 5 16.56 2.34 -10.80
C ALA A 5 15.55 1.25 -10.46
N ASP A 6 15.97 0.00 -10.65
CA ASP A 6 15.21 -1.18 -10.27
C ASP A 6 15.57 -1.63 -8.84
N TYR A 7 14.55 -2.00 -8.08
CA TYR A 7 14.66 -2.37 -6.67
C TYR A 7 14.07 -3.76 -6.43
N VAL A 8 14.73 -4.51 -5.55
CA VAL A 8 14.22 -5.75 -4.96
C VAL A 8 13.94 -5.48 -3.49
N ILE A 9 12.72 -5.76 -3.04
CA ILE A 9 12.37 -5.71 -1.61
C ILE A 9 12.73 -7.06 -0.99
N VAL A 10 13.46 -7.03 0.12
CA VAL A 10 13.81 -8.23 0.89
C VAL A 10 13.30 -8.06 2.32
N ASP A 11 12.58 -9.05 2.82
CA ASP A 11 12.03 -9.08 4.18
C ASP A 11 12.19 -10.48 4.79
N ASP A 12 12.00 -10.65 6.09
CA ASP A 12 12.05 -11.98 6.72
C ASP A 12 10.72 -12.74 6.60
N HIS A 13 9.59 -12.04 6.74
CA HIS A 13 8.25 -12.63 6.73
C HIS A 13 7.22 -11.78 6.01
N VAL A 14 6.36 -12.44 5.22
CA VAL A 14 5.15 -11.82 4.66
C VAL A 14 3.87 -12.36 5.30
N GLY A 15 3.16 -11.49 6.02
CA GLY A 15 1.83 -11.76 6.57
C GLY A 15 0.72 -11.46 5.55
N LEU A 16 -0.01 -10.37 5.76
CA LEU A 16 -0.98 -9.84 4.78
C LEU A 16 -0.31 -9.07 3.63
N GLY A 17 0.96 -8.69 3.78
CA GLY A 17 1.72 -7.97 2.75
C GLY A 17 1.65 -6.45 2.80
N GLY A 18 0.95 -5.85 3.78
CA GLY A 18 0.85 -4.39 3.91
C GLY A 18 2.20 -3.66 4.02
N THR A 19 3.18 -4.24 4.73
CA THR A 19 4.55 -3.70 4.78
C THR A 19 5.17 -3.61 3.38
N ILE A 20 5.12 -4.69 2.61
CA ILE A 20 5.68 -4.77 1.27
C ILE A 20 4.94 -3.83 0.31
N ALA A 21 3.61 -3.76 0.40
CA ALA A 21 2.80 -2.84 -0.40
C ALA A 21 3.18 -1.37 -0.13
N ASN A 22 3.33 -1.00 1.14
CA ASN A 22 3.72 0.35 1.54
C ASN A 22 5.16 0.68 1.09
N LEU A 23 6.11 -0.23 1.26
CA LEU A 23 7.48 -0.05 0.79
C LEU A 23 7.54 0.11 -0.73
N ARG A 24 6.79 -0.73 -1.47
CA ARG A 24 6.66 -0.58 -2.93
C ARG A 24 6.10 0.79 -3.30
N GLY A 25 5.01 1.20 -2.65
CA GLY A 25 4.41 2.51 -2.84
C GLY A 25 5.40 3.64 -2.61
N TYR A 26 6.18 3.59 -1.51
CA TYR A 26 7.21 4.57 -1.22
C TYR A 26 8.31 4.62 -2.30
N ILE A 27 8.80 3.46 -2.73
CA ILE A 27 9.86 3.37 -3.75
C ILE A 27 9.38 3.95 -5.09
N GLU A 28 8.20 3.53 -5.55
CA GLU A 28 7.63 3.94 -6.83
C GLU A 28 7.19 5.41 -6.82
N TYR A 29 6.63 5.90 -5.71
CA TYR A 29 6.33 7.32 -5.52
C TYR A 29 7.57 8.21 -5.66
N ASN A 30 8.73 7.71 -5.25
CA ASN A 30 10.02 8.42 -5.38
C ASN A 30 10.75 8.15 -6.72
N GLY A 31 10.07 7.54 -7.70
CA GLY A 31 10.58 7.33 -9.04
C GLY A 31 11.48 6.12 -9.23
N GLY A 32 11.55 5.21 -8.24
CA GLY A 32 12.12 3.87 -8.44
C GLY A 32 11.13 2.90 -9.08
N ARG A 33 11.57 1.69 -9.40
CA ARG A 33 10.72 0.60 -9.88
C ARG A 33 10.96 -0.64 -9.04
N VAL A 34 9.93 -1.20 -8.40
CA VAL A 34 10.07 -2.47 -7.69
C VAL A 34 9.87 -3.62 -8.67
N ILE A 35 10.90 -4.41 -8.89
CA ILE A 35 10.90 -5.50 -9.88
C ILE A 35 10.69 -6.88 -9.25
N ALA A 36 11.01 -7.02 -7.95
CA ALA A 36 10.84 -8.28 -7.23
C ALA A 36 10.69 -8.05 -5.72
N VAL A 37 10.15 -9.07 -5.07
CA VAL A 37 10.06 -9.19 -3.61
C VAL A 37 10.57 -10.59 -3.24
N SER A 38 11.37 -10.68 -2.18
CA SER A 38 11.81 -11.96 -1.60
C SER A 38 11.60 -11.95 -0.09
N THR A 39 11.03 -13.03 0.44
CA THR A 39 10.84 -13.22 1.89
C THR A 39 11.29 -14.62 2.29
N LEU A 40 11.78 -14.78 3.53
CA LEU A 40 12.17 -16.11 4.03
C LEU A 40 10.97 -16.98 4.38
N THR A 41 9.87 -16.37 4.84
CA THR A 41 8.65 -17.08 5.26
C THR A 41 7.39 -16.33 4.81
N GLU A 42 6.29 -17.06 4.67
CA GLU A 42 4.97 -16.50 4.32
C GLU A 42 3.86 -17.08 5.21
N SER A 43 2.88 -16.24 5.54
CA SER A 43 1.59 -16.69 6.04
C SER A 43 0.77 -17.33 4.91
N ARG A 44 -0.28 -18.11 5.25
CA ARG A 44 -1.10 -18.86 4.26
C ARG A 44 -1.61 -17.99 3.10
N ASP A 45 -2.01 -16.76 3.39
CA ASP A 45 -2.57 -15.83 2.39
C ASP A 45 -1.48 -14.91 1.78
N GLY A 46 -0.22 -14.98 2.23
CA GLY A 46 0.89 -14.08 1.85
C GLY A 46 1.60 -14.42 0.53
N ARG A 47 1.35 -15.62 -0.02
CA ARG A 47 2.02 -16.13 -1.24
C ARG A 47 1.78 -15.28 -2.49
N LYS A 48 0.58 -14.70 -2.60
CA LYS A 48 0.21 -13.82 -3.72
C LYS A 48 0.08 -12.42 -3.17
N LEU A 49 0.99 -11.53 -3.53
CA LEU A 49 0.94 -10.14 -3.08
C LEU A 49 -0.01 -9.29 -3.93
N ALA A 50 0.19 -9.29 -5.25
CA ALA A 50 -0.63 -8.50 -6.16
C ALA A 50 -2.09 -8.97 -6.15
N LEU A 51 -3.02 -8.02 -5.95
CA LEU A 51 -4.45 -8.26 -6.05
C LEU A 51 -4.78 -8.89 -7.41
N ARG A 52 -5.56 -9.96 -7.36
CA ARG A 52 -6.02 -10.62 -8.57
C ARG A 52 -7.20 -9.87 -9.20
N PRO A 53 -7.32 -9.85 -10.54
CA PRO A 53 -8.47 -9.23 -11.21
C PRO A 53 -9.82 -9.78 -10.71
N GLU A 54 -9.90 -11.09 -10.44
CA GLU A 54 -11.14 -11.72 -9.98
C GLU A 54 -11.53 -11.26 -8.57
N THR A 55 -10.53 -11.00 -7.71
CA THR A 55 -10.75 -10.48 -6.36
C THR A 55 -11.21 -9.02 -6.42
N LEU A 56 -10.63 -8.22 -7.31
CA LEU A 56 -11.06 -6.84 -7.54
C LEU A 56 -12.51 -6.77 -8.05
N GLU A 57 -12.84 -7.55 -9.10
CA GLU A 57 -14.20 -7.62 -9.64
C GLU A 57 -15.21 -8.08 -8.57
N ALA A 58 -14.85 -9.06 -7.74
CA ALA A 58 -15.70 -9.52 -6.65
C ALA A 58 -15.93 -8.42 -5.59
N LEU A 59 -14.93 -7.59 -5.29
CA LEU A 59 -15.06 -6.46 -4.37
C LEU A 59 -16.00 -5.40 -4.94
N GLU A 60 -15.80 -5.04 -6.20
CA GLU A 60 -16.64 -4.06 -6.92
C GLU A 60 -18.09 -4.54 -7.01
N LYS A 61 -18.31 -5.82 -7.35
CA LYS A 61 -19.66 -6.41 -7.41
C LYS A 61 -20.34 -6.45 -6.04
N LYS A 62 -19.59 -6.71 -4.98
CA LYS A 62 -20.15 -6.91 -3.64
C LYS A 62 -20.43 -5.59 -2.90
N TYR A 63 -19.55 -4.61 -3.04
CA TYR A 63 -19.60 -3.37 -2.26
C TYR A 63 -19.84 -2.11 -3.10
N GLY A 64 -19.81 -2.23 -4.43
CA GLY A 64 -19.96 -1.11 -5.33
C GLY A 64 -18.80 -0.12 -5.27
N GLN A 65 -19.01 1.03 -5.89
CA GLN A 65 -18.01 2.10 -5.99
C GLN A 65 -17.69 2.76 -4.64
N GLU A 66 -18.63 2.71 -3.68
CA GLU A 66 -18.47 3.35 -2.37
C GLU A 66 -17.23 2.86 -1.61
N LEU A 67 -16.86 1.58 -1.79
CA LEU A 67 -15.66 1.03 -1.15
C LEU A 67 -14.38 1.67 -1.71
N ASP A 68 -14.29 1.84 -3.03
CA ASP A 68 -13.12 2.46 -3.67
C ASP A 68 -13.00 3.94 -3.30
N GLU A 69 -14.12 4.67 -3.29
CA GLU A 69 -14.17 6.07 -2.87
C GLU A 69 -13.72 6.24 -1.43
N PHE A 70 -14.21 5.39 -0.52
CA PHE A 70 -13.78 5.38 0.87
C PHE A 70 -12.29 5.06 1.01
N TRP A 71 -11.77 4.10 0.22
CA TRP A 71 -10.35 3.75 0.25
C TRP A 71 -9.46 4.91 -0.19
N ARG A 72 -9.82 5.59 -1.27
CA ARG A 72 -9.11 6.78 -1.75
C ARG A 72 -9.14 7.90 -0.73
N GLY A 73 -10.30 8.17 -0.14
CA GLY A 73 -10.45 9.21 0.89
C GLY A 73 -9.68 8.91 2.18
N SER A 74 -9.57 7.63 2.55
CA SER A 74 -8.95 7.20 3.82
C SER A 74 -7.44 6.94 3.71
N PHE A 75 -6.98 6.37 2.59
CA PHE A 75 -5.60 5.89 2.41
C PHE A 75 -4.87 6.56 1.25
N GLY A 76 -5.54 7.38 0.43
CA GLY A 76 -4.93 8.06 -0.71
C GLY A 76 -4.68 7.19 -1.94
N HIS A 77 -5.20 5.96 -1.96
CA HIS A 77 -5.06 5.03 -3.08
C HIS A 77 -6.31 4.18 -3.31
N ALA A 78 -6.43 3.62 -4.51
CA ALA A 78 -7.55 2.78 -4.93
C ALA A 78 -7.56 1.41 -4.24
N ILE A 79 -8.70 0.71 -4.24
CA ILE A 79 -8.73 -0.70 -3.84
C ILE A 79 -7.93 -1.60 -4.78
N ALA A 80 -7.71 -1.17 -6.02
CA ALA A 80 -6.88 -1.89 -6.99
C ALA A 80 -5.41 -2.03 -6.55
N THR A 81 -4.96 -1.28 -5.53
CA THR A 81 -3.60 -1.36 -4.99
C THR A 81 -3.52 -2.16 -3.68
N LEU A 82 -4.61 -2.78 -3.24
CA LEU A 82 -4.60 -3.70 -2.11
C LEU A 82 -3.68 -4.90 -2.37
N THR A 83 -3.27 -5.58 -1.31
CA THR A 83 -2.76 -6.93 -1.47
C THR A 83 -3.90 -7.93 -1.67
N GLU A 84 -3.60 -9.09 -2.25
CA GLU A 84 -4.60 -10.16 -2.40
C GLU A 84 -5.18 -10.60 -1.04
N ALA A 85 -4.34 -10.69 -0.02
CA ALA A 85 -4.77 -11.06 1.32
C ALA A 85 -5.72 -10.02 1.94
N GLU A 86 -5.46 -8.73 1.70
CA GLU A 86 -6.34 -7.64 2.13
C GLU A 86 -7.67 -7.67 1.38
N GLY A 87 -7.65 -7.83 0.06
CA GLY A 87 -8.86 -7.95 -0.76
C GLY A 87 -9.71 -9.15 -0.34
N GLY A 88 -9.10 -10.31 -0.12
CA GLY A 88 -9.77 -11.49 0.42
C GLY A 88 -10.37 -11.25 1.81
N ASN A 89 -9.67 -10.50 2.67
CA ASN A 89 -10.19 -10.17 4.00
C ASN A 89 -11.41 -9.23 3.94
N LEU A 90 -11.42 -8.28 3.00
CA LEU A 90 -12.58 -7.44 2.75
C LEU A 90 -13.76 -8.26 2.19
N LEU A 91 -13.52 -9.20 1.28
CA LEU A 91 -14.56 -10.08 0.74
C LEU A 91 -15.24 -10.95 1.80
N ARG A 92 -14.53 -11.31 2.89
CA ARG A 92 -15.09 -12.08 4.01
C ARG A 92 -16.09 -11.29 4.87
N GLN A 93 -16.17 -9.97 4.72
CA GLN A 93 -17.11 -9.15 5.50
C GLN A 93 -18.53 -9.27 4.97
N SER A 94 -19.53 -9.07 5.84
CA SER A 94 -20.93 -9.19 5.44
C SER A 94 -21.44 -7.97 4.68
N SER A 95 -20.92 -6.77 4.97
CA SER A 95 -21.29 -5.51 4.31
C SER A 95 -20.18 -4.47 4.40
N PHE A 96 -20.30 -3.42 3.59
CA PHE A 96 -19.40 -2.26 3.63
C PHE A 96 -19.46 -1.52 4.98
N ASP A 97 -20.64 -1.41 5.61
CA ASP A 97 -20.76 -0.77 6.93
C ASP A 97 -19.96 -1.50 8.02
N VAL A 98 -19.88 -2.83 7.95
CA VAL A 98 -19.06 -3.62 8.87
C VAL A 98 -17.58 -3.32 8.67
N ILE A 99 -17.13 -3.16 7.42
CA ILE A 99 -15.75 -2.74 7.12
C ILE A 99 -15.50 -1.37 7.75
N ARG A 100 -16.35 -0.37 7.44
CA ARG A 100 -16.20 1.02 7.90
C ARG A 100 -16.15 1.11 9.42
N THR A 101 -17.05 0.41 10.10
CA THR A 101 -17.12 0.36 11.57
C THR A 101 -15.86 -0.25 12.18
N ARG A 102 -15.36 -1.35 11.59
CA ARG A 102 -14.12 -1.99 12.07
C ARG A 102 -12.90 -1.11 11.85
N MET A 103 -12.81 -0.41 10.71
CA MET A 103 -11.71 0.52 10.45
C MET A 103 -11.72 1.69 11.43
N ALA A 104 -12.89 2.30 11.69
CA ALA A 104 -13.02 3.38 12.67
C ALA A 104 -12.56 2.94 14.07
N LYS A 105 -13.00 1.76 14.51
CA LYS A 105 -12.58 1.17 15.79
C LYS A 105 -11.07 0.89 15.83
N ALA A 106 -10.50 0.36 14.75
CA ALA A 106 -9.06 0.11 14.66
C ALA A 106 -8.24 1.41 14.71
N ALA A 107 -8.71 2.47 14.05
CA ALA A 107 -8.07 3.78 14.07
C ALA A 107 -8.08 4.40 15.47
N GLU A 108 -9.20 4.30 16.21
CA GLU A 108 -9.28 4.75 17.60
C GLU A 108 -8.28 4.00 18.50
N GLN A 109 -8.20 2.68 18.36
CA GLN A 109 -7.26 1.85 19.11
C GLN A 109 -5.79 2.20 18.79
N ALA A 110 -5.48 2.45 17.52
CA ALA A 110 -4.14 2.86 17.10
C ALA A 110 -3.74 4.19 17.74
N ARG A 111 -4.65 5.18 17.75
CA ARG A 111 -4.45 6.48 18.41
C ARG A 111 -4.23 6.32 19.91
N GLY A 112 -4.99 5.44 20.56
CA GLY A 112 -4.82 5.12 21.98
C GLY A 112 -3.45 4.50 22.31
N ARG A 113 -2.78 3.90 21.32
CA ARG A 113 -1.40 3.37 21.41
C ARG A 113 -0.32 4.37 20.99
N GLY A 114 -0.70 5.61 20.67
CA GLY A 114 0.23 6.65 20.21
C GLY A 114 0.66 6.52 18.75
N LEU A 115 0.00 5.68 17.95
CA LEU A 115 0.25 5.57 16.52
C LEU A 115 -0.64 6.58 15.77
N SER A 116 -0.02 7.51 15.05
CA SER A 116 -0.69 8.46 14.16
C SER A 116 -0.34 8.20 12.70
N THR A 117 -1.22 8.60 11.78
CA THR A 117 -0.92 8.60 10.35
C THR A 117 0.30 9.49 10.10
N VAL A 118 1.32 8.94 9.43
CA VAL A 118 2.49 9.71 8.98
C VAL A 118 2.14 10.31 7.63
N GLU A 119 2.01 11.63 7.55
CA GLU A 119 1.92 12.30 6.26
C GLU A 119 3.28 12.27 5.57
N ILE A 120 3.38 11.58 4.44
CA ILE A 120 4.56 11.62 3.59
C ILE A 120 4.48 12.92 2.77
N SER A 121 4.86 14.04 3.39
CA SER A 121 4.88 15.34 2.72
C SER A 121 5.97 15.40 1.64
N ARG A 122 5.57 15.82 0.43
CA ARG A 122 6.46 16.06 -0.72
C ARG A 122 7.47 17.15 -0.36
N GLY A 123 8.76 16.81 -0.31
CA GLY A 123 9.82 17.81 -0.30
C GLY A 123 9.64 18.73 -1.50
N LYS A 124 9.45 20.04 -1.26
CA LYS A 124 9.50 21.05 -2.30
C LYS A 124 10.85 20.93 -3.00
N THR A 125 10.82 20.74 -4.31
CA THR A 125 11.96 20.94 -5.19
C THR A 125 12.51 22.36 -4.94
N GLN A 126 13.65 22.48 -4.25
CA GLN A 126 14.50 23.66 -4.44
C GLN A 126 15.29 23.40 -5.71
N SER A 127 14.80 24.03 -6.79
CA SER A 127 15.60 24.32 -7.96
C SER A 127 16.77 25.21 -7.57
N SER A 128 17.98 24.79 -7.94
CA SER A 128 19.08 25.57 -8.53
C SER A 128 20.42 25.04 -8.03
N VAL A 129 21.02 24.13 -8.79
CA VAL A 129 22.48 24.04 -8.87
C VAL A 129 22.83 24.23 -10.33
N GLU A 130 23.48 25.36 -10.61
CA GLU A 130 24.05 25.74 -11.90
C GLU A 130 24.94 24.60 -12.46
N PRO A 131 24.90 24.31 -13.77
CA PRO A 131 25.74 23.30 -14.39
C PRO A 131 27.16 23.87 -14.58
N SER A 132 27.93 23.91 -13.50
CA SER A 132 29.39 23.91 -13.59
C SER A 132 29.97 23.26 -12.35
N GLN A 133 31.00 22.43 -12.55
CA GLN A 133 31.79 21.73 -11.54
C GLN A 133 31.30 20.33 -11.16
N LEU A 134 31.46 19.36 -12.07
CA LEU A 134 32.03 18.06 -11.71
C LEU A 134 32.66 17.44 -12.96
N GLN A 135 33.98 17.56 -12.98
CA GLN A 135 34.90 16.90 -13.88
C GLN A 135 35.61 15.82 -13.05
N CYS A 136 35.89 14.69 -13.70
CA CYS A 136 36.34 13.38 -13.19
C CYS A 136 35.25 12.44 -12.69
#